data_AF-A0A1I1EHQ5-F1
#
_entry.id   AF-A0A1I1EHQ5-F1
#
_cell.length_a   1.000
_cell.length_b   1.000
_cell.length_c   1.000
_cell.angle_alpha   90.00
_cell.angle_beta   90.00
_cell.angle_gamma   90.00
#
_symmetry.space_group_name_H-M   'P 1'
#
loop_
_entity.id
_entity.type
_entity.pdbx_description
1 polymer ?
#
loop_
_entity_poly.entity_id
_entity_poly.type
_entity_poly.pdbx_seq_one_letter_code
_entity_poly.pdbx_strand_id
1 'polypeptide(L)'
;MARLFTSVRHSLRWFIFIAILFCCLIVFLGASLVSSLHYENLINQQNQALQQELEARYPNESEGFELITITADVRLTYILSFIFFSLFFIGLAGYLSHLAVRRINTAIDQFQLSIVNIQSADDLKDFDAHPQAFVFQELGEAFSGVNQLARQLDTIMVDKSLLEAALNELDQENSMAAKILYGHLIEKNADNPWGISHRIQASSRFSGDIVLVRRSPTGSIFVLLADATGHGLAATITIMPVISVFDSMVKKGHRLTYILKEMNQRLLVDLPGDRFVAALVMEIDPLNRELKVWNGGMPPALLRSAEKAIHHRFLSRHMALGILDADLFDALPERVPLPQDGKLICYSDGLTEQENMQGLSFGQPKLEDLFEQLDDQHLVAGILTAAEKHAEKAIPDDDISLLLLDFEKLNTSLHYSISQAPRSINSTQQVAPFQWHIKLQGQQLINRALPAMTNDFLQTLGINQELTQQVFTLAHQLTSRALHENLLQLPAAIKYRLLAGQGEEGLRHYYRKRQEALENLNPDSFLELSLDCWTDPTTANTHVEVSVRDNGSGQAELDVKTRLQLDWCKQVEVLEAGHWVKARI
;
A
#
# COMPACT_ATOMS: atom_id res chain seq x y z
N MET A 1 32.05 -34.80 -8.51
CA MET A 1 31.29 -36.06 -8.54
C MET A 1 31.95 -37.15 -9.41
N ALA A 2 32.32 -36.89 -10.68
CA ALA A 2 32.88 -37.90 -11.58
C ALA A 2 34.17 -38.61 -11.09
N ARG A 3 35.06 -37.92 -10.36
CA ARG A 3 36.30 -38.52 -9.80
C ARG A 3 36.09 -39.42 -8.58
N LEU A 4 34.98 -39.26 -7.85
CA LEU A 4 34.66 -40.13 -6.71
C LEU A 4 34.12 -41.49 -7.19
N PHE A 5 33.30 -41.47 -8.23
CA PHE A 5 32.69 -42.68 -8.80
C PHE A 5 33.69 -43.59 -9.51
N THR A 6 34.72 -43.05 -10.17
CA THR A 6 35.77 -43.88 -10.80
C THR A 6 36.58 -44.66 -9.77
N SER A 7 36.83 -44.07 -8.59
CA SER A 7 37.51 -44.72 -7.46
C SER A 7 36.68 -45.88 -6.89
N VAL A 8 35.38 -45.67 -6.66
CA VAL A 8 34.47 -46.70 -6.14
C VAL A 8 34.27 -47.85 -7.13
N ARG A 9 34.17 -47.55 -8.43
CA ARG A 9 34.04 -48.54 -9.51
C ARG A 9 35.26 -49.46 -9.62
N HIS A 10 36.45 -48.93 -9.33
CA HIS A 10 37.68 -49.73 -9.21
C HIS A 10 37.69 -50.58 -7.94
N SER A 11 37.29 -50.01 -6.80
CA SER A 11 37.22 -50.71 -5.51
C SER A 11 36.27 -51.90 -5.53
N LEU A 12 35.06 -51.75 -6.11
CA LEU A 12 34.07 -52.83 -6.18
C LEU A 12 34.51 -53.99 -7.10
N ARG A 13 35.14 -53.68 -8.24
CA ARG A 13 35.77 -54.68 -9.12
C ARG A 13 36.79 -55.52 -8.36
N TRP A 14 37.65 -54.84 -7.61
CA TRP A 14 38.71 -55.48 -6.83
C TRP A 14 38.15 -56.30 -5.67
N PHE A 15 37.15 -55.78 -4.95
CA PHE A 15 36.52 -56.48 -3.83
C PHE A 15 35.83 -57.78 -4.27
N ILE A 16 35.00 -57.73 -5.32
CA ILE A 16 34.30 -58.92 -5.85
C ILE A 16 35.31 -59.93 -6.39
N PHE A 17 36.34 -59.45 -7.10
CA PHE A 17 37.41 -60.32 -7.59
C PHE A 17 38.16 -61.01 -6.45
N ILE A 18 38.54 -60.28 -5.40
CA ILE A 18 39.24 -60.82 -4.22
C ILE A 18 38.35 -61.83 -3.47
N ALA A 19 37.07 -61.53 -3.26
CA ALA A 19 36.16 -62.43 -2.56
C ALA A 19 35.97 -63.76 -3.30
N ILE A 20 35.80 -63.73 -4.63
CA ILE A 20 35.67 -64.95 -5.44
C ILE A 20 36.99 -65.70 -5.51
N LEU A 21 38.12 -64.99 -5.66
CA LEU A 21 39.46 -65.61 -5.63
C LEU A 21 39.70 -66.35 -4.30
N PHE A 22 39.33 -65.73 -3.18
CA PHE A 22 39.48 -66.31 -1.85
C PHE A 22 38.59 -67.55 -1.66
N CYS A 23 37.34 -67.50 -2.14
CA CYS A 23 36.42 -68.63 -2.07
C CYS A 23 36.91 -69.81 -2.94
N CYS A 24 37.39 -69.53 -4.16
CA CYS A 24 38.01 -70.53 -5.02
C CYS A 24 39.28 -71.13 -4.38
N LEU A 25 40.12 -70.31 -3.75
CA LEU A 25 41.34 -70.75 -3.07
C LEU A 25 41.02 -71.71 -1.91
N ILE A 26 39.98 -71.42 -1.11
CA ILE A 26 39.54 -72.27 0.00
C ILE A 26 39.04 -73.63 -0.50
N VAL A 27 38.15 -73.64 -1.49
CA VAL A 27 37.61 -74.89 -2.07
C VAL A 27 38.74 -75.72 -2.70
N PHE A 28 39.70 -75.06 -3.33
CA PHE A 28 40.82 -75.66 -4.02
C PHE A 28 41.87 -76.27 -3.07
N LEU A 29 42.23 -75.57 -1.99
CA LEU A 29 43.09 -76.11 -0.93
C LEU A 29 42.42 -77.33 -0.26
N GLY A 30 41.11 -77.25 0.00
CA GLY A 30 40.34 -78.36 0.56
C GLY A 30 40.35 -79.59 -0.35
N ALA A 31 40.03 -79.42 -1.64
CA ALA A 31 40.00 -80.53 -2.59
C ALA A 31 41.38 -81.15 -2.85
N SER A 32 42.43 -80.32 -2.93
CA SER A 32 43.81 -80.78 -3.13
C SER A 32 44.35 -81.56 -1.93
N LEU A 33 44.07 -81.10 -0.70
CA LEU A 33 44.48 -81.80 0.52
C LEU A 33 43.80 -83.16 0.65
N VAL A 34 42.49 -83.22 0.40
CA VAL A 34 41.70 -84.47 0.45
C VAL A 34 42.18 -85.46 -0.62
N SER A 35 42.41 -84.99 -1.84
CA SER A 35 42.90 -85.87 -2.92
C SER A 35 44.31 -86.39 -2.65
N SER A 36 45.20 -85.57 -2.08
CA SER A 36 46.57 -85.98 -1.71
C SER A 36 46.58 -87.04 -0.62
N LEU A 37 45.80 -86.83 0.46
CA LEU A 37 45.66 -87.79 1.55
C LEU A 37 45.06 -89.12 1.07
N HIS A 38 44.06 -89.06 0.19
CA HIS A 38 43.45 -90.27 -0.36
C HIS A 38 44.43 -91.08 -1.21
N TYR A 39 45.29 -90.40 -1.97
CA TYR A 39 46.29 -91.04 -2.83
C TYR A 39 47.45 -91.67 -2.05
N GLU A 40 47.95 -91.00 -1.00
CA GLU A 40 48.94 -91.58 -0.09
C GLU A 40 48.41 -92.85 0.57
N ASN A 41 47.13 -92.85 0.98
CA ASN A 41 46.52 -94.00 1.62
C ASN A 41 46.38 -95.19 0.65
N LEU A 42 46.03 -94.92 -0.61
CA LEU A 42 45.91 -95.95 -1.66
C LEU A 42 47.26 -96.61 -1.98
N ILE A 43 48.33 -95.81 -2.07
CA ILE A 43 49.69 -96.31 -2.34
C ILE A 43 50.22 -97.11 -1.16
N ASN A 44 50.01 -96.63 0.08
CA ASN A 44 50.41 -97.38 1.27
C ASN A 44 49.71 -98.74 1.37
N GLN A 45 48.42 -98.81 1.02
CA GLN A 45 47.69 -100.08 0.97
C GLN A 45 48.24 -101.03 -0.11
N GLN A 46 48.53 -100.53 -1.31
CA GLN A 46 49.13 -101.35 -2.37
C GLN A 46 50.53 -101.84 -2.00
N ASN A 47 51.36 -100.99 -1.40
CA ASN A 47 52.71 -101.35 -0.95
C ASN A 47 52.67 -102.41 0.16
N GLN A 48 51.75 -102.29 1.13
CA GLN A 48 51.57 -103.31 2.17
C GLN A 48 51.10 -104.65 1.60
N ALA A 49 50.17 -104.64 0.65
CA ALA A 49 49.69 -105.85 -0.01
C ALA A 49 50.80 -106.55 -0.82
N LEU A 50 51.59 -105.77 -1.57
CA LEU A 50 52.71 -106.28 -2.36
C LEU A 50 53.82 -106.86 -1.48
N GLN A 51 54.09 -106.21 -0.34
CA GLN A 51 55.11 -106.64 0.63
C GLN A 51 54.68 -107.93 1.35
N GLN A 52 53.40 -108.07 1.72
CA GLN A 52 52.85 -109.32 2.25
C GLN A 52 52.91 -110.47 1.22
N GLU A 53 52.67 -110.18 -0.07
CA GLU A 53 52.73 -111.19 -1.13
C GLU A 53 54.17 -111.63 -1.44
N LEU A 54 55.14 -110.72 -1.32
CA LEU A 54 56.57 -111.00 -1.46
C LEU A 54 57.12 -111.79 -0.26
N GLU A 55 56.76 -111.42 0.98
CA GLU A 55 57.14 -112.15 2.21
C GLU A 55 56.57 -113.57 2.25
N ALA A 56 55.35 -113.80 1.74
CA ALA A 56 54.74 -115.12 1.65
C ALA A 56 55.41 -116.03 0.60
N ARG A 57 56.06 -115.46 -0.42
CA ARG A 57 56.64 -116.20 -1.56
C ARG A 57 58.14 -116.46 -1.40
N TYR A 58 58.86 -115.65 -0.61
CA TYR A 58 60.31 -115.78 -0.36
C TYR A 58 60.70 -115.51 1.11
N PRO A 59 60.53 -116.48 2.03
CA PRO A 59 60.64 -116.24 3.48
C PRO A 59 62.06 -116.11 4.06
N ASN A 60 63.13 -116.28 3.26
CA ASN A 60 64.52 -116.32 3.75
C ASN A 60 65.46 -115.25 3.14
N GLU A 61 64.93 -114.29 2.36
CA GLU A 61 65.73 -113.16 1.86
C GLU A 61 65.39 -111.90 2.65
N SER A 62 66.19 -111.61 3.68
CA SER A 62 66.08 -110.41 4.51
C SER A 62 67.03 -109.30 4.04
N GLU A 63 66.97 -108.93 2.76
CA GLU A 63 67.54 -107.65 2.29
C GLU A 63 66.42 -106.81 1.69
N GLY A 64 66.24 -105.61 2.23
CA GLY A 64 65.05 -104.78 2.04
C GLY A 64 64.77 -104.47 0.57
N PHE A 65 63.56 -104.81 0.13
CA PHE A 65 63.02 -104.35 -1.15
C PHE A 65 62.75 -102.84 -1.06
N GLU A 66 63.54 -102.02 -1.76
CA GLU A 66 63.21 -100.61 -2.00
C GLU A 66 61.97 -100.52 -2.91
N LEU A 67 60.84 -100.18 -2.31
CA LEU A 67 59.60 -99.92 -3.05
C LEU A 67 59.71 -98.62 -3.85
N ILE A 68 59.05 -98.63 -5.01
CA ILE A 68 59.05 -97.57 -6.03
C ILE A 68 58.75 -96.21 -5.38
N THR A 69 59.73 -95.32 -5.37
CA THR A 69 59.52 -93.91 -5.04
C THR A 69 58.78 -93.23 -6.18
N ILE A 70 57.89 -92.29 -5.82
CA ILE A 70 57.01 -91.52 -6.71
C ILE A 70 57.76 -91.12 -7.99
N THR A 71 57.41 -91.76 -9.11
CA THR A 71 57.96 -91.44 -10.43
C THR A 71 57.66 -89.98 -10.78
N ALA A 72 58.63 -89.30 -11.38
CA ALA A 72 58.55 -87.88 -11.73
C ALA A 72 57.32 -87.54 -12.58
N ASP A 73 56.82 -88.50 -13.37
CA ASP A 73 55.66 -88.35 -14.25
C ASP A 73 54.35 -88.07 -13.49
N VAL A 74 54.15 -88.68 -12.32
CA VAL A 74 52.94 -88.46 -11.51
C VAL A 74 52.96 -87.05 -10.91
N ARG A 75 54.12 -86.59 -10.44
CA ARG A 75 54.30 -85.21 -9.93
C ARG A 75 54.06 -84.17 -11.01
N LEU A 76 54.54 -84.41 -12.23
CA LEU A 76 54.31 -83.52 -13.36
C LEU A 76 52.82 -83.40 -13.71
N THR A 77 52.09 -84.51 -13.72
CA THR A 77 50.65 -84.54 -14.03
C THR A 77 49.81 -83.77 -13.01
N TYR A 78 50.15 -83.89 -11.72
CA TYR A 78 49.52 -83.10 -10.64
C TYR A 78 49.79 -81.60 -10.78
N ILE A 79 51.05 -81.21 -11.04
CA ILE A 79 51.42 -79.79 -11.20
C ILE A 79 50.74 -79.19 -12.43
N LEU A 80 50.66 -79.92 -13.55
CA LEU A 80 49.97 -79.46 -14.74
C LEU A 80 48.46 -79.28 -14.52
N SER A 81 47.82 -80.25 -13.84
CA SER A 81 46.40 -80.15 -13.47
C SER A 81 46.13 -78.97 -12.53
N PHE A 82 47.03 -78.75 -11.57
CA PHE A 82 46.99 -77.62 -10.63
C PHE A 82 47.04 -76.28 -11.35
N ILE A 83 47.97 -76.12 -12.29
CA ILE A 83 48.10 -74.88 -13.10
C ILE A 83 46.83 -74.68 -13.94
N PHE A 84 46.32 -75.73 -14.57
CA PHE A 84 45.13 -75.65 -15.41
C PHE A 84 43.88 -75.20 -14.64
N PHE A 85 43.54 -75.86 -13.53
CA PHE A 85 42.36 -75.49 -12.75
C PHE A 85 42.49 -74.11 -12.10
N SER A 86 43.69 -73.73 -11.64
CA SER A 86 43.94 -72.40 -11.09
C SER A 86 43.69 -71.30 -12.14
N LEU A 87 44.21 -71.49 -13.36
CA LEU A 87 43.97 -70.58 -14.47
C LEU A 87 42.48 -70.52 -14.86
N PHE A 88 41.78 -71.66 -14.87
CA PHE A 88 40.35 -71.73 -15.16
C PHE A 88 39.50 -70.95 -14.15
N PHE A 89 39.71 -71.16 -12.84
CA PHE A 89 38.95 -70.47 -11.80
C PHE A 89 39.25 -68.97 -11.74
N ILE A 90 40.50 -68.55 -11.97
CA ILE A 90 40.86 -67.14 -12.10
C ILE A 90 40.14 -66.52 -13.30
N GLY A 91 40.10 -67.23 -14.44
CA GLY A 91 39.35 -66.82 -15.62
C GLY A 91 37.85 -66.68 -15.37
N LEU A 92 37.24 -67.65 -14.70
CA LEU A 92 35.82 -67.64 -14.34
C LEU A 92 35.46 -66.52 -13.37
N ALA A 93 36.29 -66.31 -12.34
CA ALA A 93 36.13 -65.22 -11.38
C ALA A 93 36.24 -63.85 -12.06
N GLY A 94 37.22 -63.69 -12.96
CA GLY A 94 37.37 -62.51 -13.79
C GLY A 94 36.15 -62.26 -14.66
N TYR A 95 35.60 -63.31 -15.28
CA TYR A 95 34.42 -63.22 -16.14
C TYR A 95 33.15 -62.83 -15.38
N LEU A 96 32.88 -63.46 -14.24
CA LEU A 96 31.71 -63.15 -13.40
C LEU A 96 31.80 -61.73 -12.81
N SER A 97 32.98 -61.33 -12.33
CA SER A 97 33.23 -59.96 -11.87
C SER A 97 33.01 -58.95 -13.00
N HIS A 98 33.48 -59.27 -14.22
CA HIS A 98 33.26 -58.41 -15.39
C HIS A 98 31.77 -58.26 -15.73
N LEU A 99 30.98 -59.33 -15.68
CA LEU A 99 29.53 -59.30 -15.91
C LEU A 99 28.78 -58.44 -14.89
N ALA A 100 29.04 -58.64 -13.59
CA ALA A 100 28.40 -57.90 -12.52
C ALA A 100 28.70 -56.39 -12.63
N VAL A 101 29.97 -56.06 -12.84
CA VAL A 101 30.43 -54.68 -12.98
C VAL A 101 29.85 -54.03 -14.23
N ARG A 102 29.82 -54.74 -15.36
CA ARG A 102 29.22 -54.23 -16.59
C ARG A 102 27.75 -53.89 -16.38
N ARG A 103 26.98 -54.76 -15.72
CA ARG A 103 25.56 -54.51 -15.42
C ARG A 103 25.33 -53.32 -14.50
N ILE A 104 26.07 -53.21 -13.39
CA ILE A 104 25.94 -52.08 -12.44
C ILE A 104 26.22 -50.75 -13.15
N ASN A 105 27.28 -50.73 -13.95
CA ASN A 105 27.66 -49.53 -14.68
C ASN A 105 26.61 -49.10 -15.69
N THR A 106 26.04 -50.04 -16.45
CA THR A 106 24.96 -49.72 -17.39
C THR A 106 23.74 -49.12 -16.67
N ALA A 107 23.37 -49.62 -15.50
CA ALA A 107 22.27 -49.07 -14.71
C ALA A 107 22.57 -47.65 -14.18
N ILE A 108 23.78 -47.39 -13.71
CA ILE A 108 24.21 -46.06 -13.27
C ILE A 108 24.25 -45.07 -14.45
N ASP A 109 24.78 -45.50 -15.59
CA ASP A 109 24.86 -44.67 -16.80
C ASP A 109 23.44 -44.33 -17.31
N GLN A 110 22.49 -45.27 -17.27
CA GLN A 110 21.08 -45.01 -17.58
C GLN A 110 20.45 -44.00 -16.61
N PHE A 111 20.65 -44.15 -15.31
CA PHE A 111 20.15 -43.21 -14.32
C PHE A 111 20.73 -41.80 -14.48
N GLN A 112 22.04 -41.70 -14.77
CA GLN A 112 22.68 -40.41 -15.04
C GLN A 112 22.09 -39.72 -16.27
N LEU A 113 21.79 -40.47 -17.33
CA LEU A 113 21.12 -39.94 -18.52
C LEU A 113 19.70 -39.45 -18.20
N SER A 114 18.94 -40.20 -17.40
CA SER A 114 17.60 -39.80 -16.96
C SER A 114 17.60 -38.51 -16.14
N ILE A 115 18.62 -38.29 -15.29
CA ILE A 115 18.76 -37.03 -14.52
C ILE A 115 19.16 -35.86 -15.41
N VAL A 116 20.10 -36.06 -16.34
CA VAL A 116 20.63 -34.97 -17.19
C VAL A 116 19.57 -34.47 -18.18
N ASN A 117 18.59 -35.30 -18.53
CA ASN A 117 17.50 -34.93 -19.42
C ASN A 117 16.38 -34.11 -18.74
N ILE A 118 16.40 -33.93 -17.42
CA ILE A 118 15.44 -33.08 -16.72
C ILE A 118 15.85 -31.62 -16.92
N GLN A 119 15.21 -30.92 -17.86
CA GLN A 119 15.47 -29.49 -18.13
C GLN A 119 14.26 -28.60 -17.80
N SER A 120 13.09 -29.19 -17.62
CA SER A 120 11.82 -28.49 -17.36
C SER A 120 10.94 -29.26 -16.37
N ALA A 121 9.90 -28.58 -15.87
CA ALA A 121 8.91 -29.17 -14.97
C ALA A 121 8.15 -30.35 -15.61
N ASP A 122 7.91 -30.30 -16.93
CA ASP A 122 7.23 -31.37 -17.65
C ASP A 122 8.09 -32.63 -17.76
N ASP A 123 9.42 -32.50 -17.84
CA ASP A 123 10.35 -33.64 -17.84
C ASP A 123 10.35 -34.39 -16.50
N LEU A 124 9.91 -33.73 -15.41
CA LEU A 124 9.80 -34.31 -14.08
C LEU A 124 8.59 -35.25 -13.95
N LYS A 125 7.53 -35.00 -14.73
CA LYS A 125 6.31 -35.84 -14.75
C LYS A 125 6.58 -37.22 -15.37
N ASP A 126 7.46 -37.25 -16.36
CA ASP A 126 7.87 -38.47 -17.08
C ASP A 126 9.10 -39.15 -16.44
N PHE A 127 9.60 -38.63 -15.32
CA PHE A 127 10.78 -39.19 -14.65
C PHE A 127 10.46 -40.53 -13.98
N ASP A 128 11.10 -41.59 -14.47
CA ASP A 128 11.11 -42.90 -13.82
C ASP A 128 12.54 -43.45 -13.72
N ALA A 129 13.02 -43.59 -12.48
CA ALA A 129 14.34 -44.11 -12.17
C ALA A 129 14.45 -45.65 -12.25
N HIS A 130 13.40 -46.41 -12.60
CA HIS A 130 13.47 -47.88 -12.65
C HIS A 130 14.29 -48.43 -13.83
N PRO A 131 15.50 -49.00 -13.59
CA PRO A 131 16.27 -49.64 -14.66
C PRO A 131 15.65 -51.01 -14.95
N GLN A 132 15.37 -51.32 -16.22
CA GLN A 132 14.89 -52.64 -16.62
C GLN A 132 15.97 -53.70 -16.30
N ALA A 133 15.65 -54.61 -15.38
CA ALA A 133 16.47 -55.75 -14.92
C ALA A 133 17.59 -55.46 -13.90
N PHE A 134 17.22 -54.91 -12.73
CA PHE A 134 18.13 -54.75 -11.58
C PHE A 134 17.75 -55.67 -10.41
N VAL A 135 18.71 -56.40 -9.83
CA VAL A 135 18.49 -57.47 -8.82
C VAL A 135 18.91 -57.07 -7.40
N PHE A 136 19.61 -55.93 -7.22
CA PHE A 136 20.05 -55.49 -5.88
C PHE A 136 18.99 -54.61 -5.22
N GLN A 137 18.45 -55.09 -4.10
CA GLN A 137 17.33 -54.47 -3.37
C GLN A 137 17.68 -53.08 -2.78
N GLU A 138 18.86 -52.94 -2.17
CA GLU A 138 19.30 -51.69 -1.49
C GLU A 138 19.39 -50.48 -2.44
N LEU A 139 19.88 -50.69 -3.67
CA LEU A 139 19.97 -49.65 -4.69
C LEU A 139 18.60 -49.33 -5.30
N GLY A 140 17.70 -50.31 -5.38
CA GLY A 140 16.30 -50.11 -5.80
C GLY A 140 15.53 -49.20 -4.84
N GLU A 141 15.74 -49.36 -3.53
CA GLU A 141 15.16 -48.48 -2.51
C GLU A 141 15.65 -47.05 -2.66
N ALA A 142 16.96 -46.84 -2.90
CA ALA A 142 17.51 -45.51 -3.15
C ALA A 142 16.89 -44.83 -4.39
N PHE A 143 16.71 -45.56 -5.50
CA PHE A 143 16.05 -45.03 -6.69
C PHE A 143 14.57 -44.71 -6.45
N SER A 144 13.85 -45.53 -5.66
CA SER A 144 12.46 -45.25 -5.29
C SER A 144 12.31 -43.98 -4.46
N GLY A 145 13.25 -43.70 -3.56
CA GLY A 145 13.28 -42.46 -2.77
C GLY A 145 13.50 -41.22 -3.65
N VAL A 146 14.33 -41.32 -4.69
CA VAL A 146 14.51 -40.23 -5.67
C VAL A 146 13.24 -40.02 -6.51
N ASN A 147 12.57 -41.09 -6.95
CA ASN A 147 11.27 -40.99 -7.62
C ASN A 147 10.21 -40.32 -6.73
N GLN A 148 10.20 -40.63 -5.43
CA GLN A 148 9.28 -40.00 -4.48
C GLN A 148 9.58 -38.49 -4.33
N LEU A 149 10.86 -38.11 -4.25
CA LEU A 149 11.27 -36.70 -4.22
C LEU A 149 10.90 -35.96 -5.50
N ALA A 150 11.09 -36.56 -6.68
CA ALA A 150 10.70 -35.97 -7.96
C ALA A 150 9.19 -35.68 -8.02
N ARG A 151 8.35 -36.64 -7.58
CA ARG A 151 6.89 -36.45 -7.49
C ARG A 151 6.50 -35.37 -6.48
N GLN A 152 7.18 -35.28 -5.35
CA GLN A 152 6.96 -34.22 -4.37
C GLN A 152 7.31 -32.84 -4.94
N LEU A 153 8.42 -32.73 -5.68
CA LEU A 153 8.81 -31.49 -6.35
C LEU A 153 7.81 -31.07 -7.43
N ASP A 154 7.27 -32.01 -8.22
CA ASP A 154 6.22 -31.73 -9.21
C ASP A 154 4.96 -31.16 -8.53
N THR A 155 4.51 -31.79 -7.45
CA THR A 155 3.35 -31.33 -6.68
C THR A 155 3.57 -29.91 -6.12
N ILE A 156 4.73 -29.65 -5.52
CA ILE A 156 5.08 -28.32 -5.00
C ILE A 156 5.11 -27.27 -6.12
N MET A 157 5.59 -27.63 -7.31
CA MET A 157 5.67 -26.71 -8.44
C MET A 157 4.28 -26.37 -8.99
N VAL A 158 3.38 -27.35 -9.06
CA VAL A 158 1.96 -27.13 -9.40
C VAL A 158 1.30 -26.21 -8.37
N ASP A 159 1.45 -26.50 -7.07
CA ASP A 159 0.87 -25.68 -6.01
C ASP A 159 1.40 -24.24 -6.05
N LYS A 160 2.70 -24.07 -6.30
CA LYS A 160 3.32 -22.74 -6.48
C LYS A 160 2.70 -22.00 -7.66
N SER A 161 2.52 -22.66 -8.80
CA SER A 161 1.94 -22.01 -9.99
C SER A 161 0.48 -21.60 -9.78
N LEU A 162 -0.31 -22.42 -9.08
CA LEU A 162 -1.70 -22.10 -8.73
C LEU A 162 -1.76 -20.90 -7.78
N LEU A 163 -0.86 -20.84 -6.80
CA LEU A 163 -0.75 -19.71 -5.89
C LEU A 163 -0.35 -18.42 -6.63
N GLU A 164 0.65 -18.48 -7.51
CA GLU A 164 1.05 -17.33 -8.34
C GLU A 164 -0.08 -16.84 -9.24
N ALA A 165 -0.86 -17.76 -9.83
CA ALA A 165 -2.04 -17.41 -10.62
C ALA A 165 -3.12 -16.70 -9.77
N ALA A 166 -3.44 -17.24 -8.60
CA ALA A 166 -4.41 -16.64 -7.68
C ALA A 166 -3.96 -15.26 -7.17
N LEU A 167 -2.67 -15.09 -6.87
CA LEU A 167 -2.10 -13.80 -6.47
C LEU A 167 -2.19 -12.76 -7.61
N ASN A 168 -1.93 -13.17 -8.84
CA ASN A 168 -2.06 -12.30 -10.01
C ASN A 168 -3.51 -11.91 -10.29
N GLU A 169 -4.47 -12.83 -10.11
CA GLU A 169 -5.90 -12.55 -10.25
C GLU A 169 -6.36 -11.53 -9.20
N LEU A 170 -5.99 -11.74 -7.93
CA LEU A 170 -6.31 -10.82 -6.84
C LEU A 170 -5.66 -9.43 -7.06
N ASP A 171 -4.43 -9.38 -7.58
CA ASP A 171 -3.78 -8.12 -7.95
C ASP A 171 -4.51 -7.40 -9.10
N GLN A 172 -5.01 -8.14 -10.10
CA GLN A 172 -5.82 -7.57 -11.18
C GLN A 172 -7.14 -6.99 -10.67
N GLU A 173 -7.87 -7.72 -9.84
CA GLU A 173 -9.13 -7.26 -9.24
C GLU A 173 -8.91 -6.00 -8.41
N ASN A 174 -7.93 -6.03 -7.50
CA ASN A 174 -7.58 -4.88 -6.67
C ASN A 174 -7.21 -3.66 -7.52
N SER A 175 -6.50 -3.89 -8.63
CA SER A 175 -6.08 -2.82 -9.52
C SER A 175 -7.21 -2.22 -10.33
N MET A 176 -8.19 -3.02 -10.72
CA MET A 176 -9.38 -2.51 -11.39
C MET A 176 -10.24 -1.68 -10.43
N ALA A 177 -10.48 -2.19 -9.21
CA ALA A 177 -11.21 -1.49 -8.17
C ALA A 177 -10.57 -0.14 -7.86
N ALA A 178 -9.26 -0.12 -7.60
CA ALA A 178 -8.54 1.10 -7.33
C ALA A 178 -8.50 2.06 -8.53
N LYS A 179 -8.35 1.59 -9.78
CA LYS A 179 -8.44 2.46 -10.97
C LYS A 179 -9.80 3.13 -11.10
N ILE A 180 -10.90 2.43 -10.83
CA ILE A 180 -12.25 3.00 -10.86
C ILE A 180 -12.38 4.06 -9.76
N LEU A 181 -11.95 3.73 -8.53
CA LEU A 181 -11.96 4.66 -7.40
C LEU A 181 -11.15 5.93 -7.73
N TYR A 182 -9.90 5.78 -8.18
CA TYR A 182 -9.00 6.89 -8.51
C TYR A 182 -9.41 7.69 -9.74
N GLY A 183 -9.91 7.04 -10.80
CA GLY A 183 -10.36 7.73 -12.01
C GLY A 183 -11.44 8.76 -11.71
N HIS A 184 -12.42 8.40 -10.88
CA HIS A 184 -13.49 9.30 -10.45
C HIS A 184 -12.99 10.45 -9.55
N LEU A 185 -11.85 10.27 -8.88
CA LEU A 185 -11.26 11.26 -7.97
C LEU A 185 -10.36 12.26 -8.72
N ILE A 186 -9.51 11.76 -9.63
CA ILE A 186 -8.53 12.55 -10.39
C ILE A 186 -9.22 13.42 -11.45
N GLU A 187 -10.23 12.90 -12.16
CA GLU A 187 -10.97 13.69 -13.16
C GLU A 187 -11.59 14.96 -12.57
N LYS A 188 -11.96 14.93 -11.28
CA LYS A 188 -12.56 16.07 -10.57
C LYS A 188 -11.55 17.10 -10.03
N ASN A 189 -10.24 16.85 -10.16
CA ASN A 189 -9.17 17.68 -9.59
C ASN A 189 -8.25 18.35 -10.64
N ALA A 190 -8.40 18.02 -11.93
CA ALA A 190 -7.41 18.33 -12.97
C ALA A 190 -7.31 19.84 -13.34
N ASP A 191 -8.38 20.61 -13.16
CA ASP A 191 -8.40 22.05 -13.47
C ASP A 191 -8.41 22.89 -12.20
N ASN A 192 -7.23 23.31 -11.72
CA ASN A 192 -7.13 24.06 -10.48
C ASN A 192 -6.48 25.45 -10.68
N PRO A 193 -7.25 26.46 -11.14
CA PRO A 193 -6.73 27.77 -11.53
C PRO A 193 -6.35 28.69 -10.35
N TRP A 194 -6.33 28.21 -9.10
CA TRP A 194 -6.23 29.05 -7.89
C TRP A 194 -4.83 29.11 -7.27
N GLY A 195 -3.77 28.89 -8.06
CA GLY A 195 -2.41 28.91 -7.51
C GLY A 195 -2.09 27.72 -6.59
N ILE A 196 -2.86 26.63 -6.70
CA ILE A 196 -2.66 25.40 -5.93
C ILE A 196 -2.04 24.35 -6.85
N SER A 197 -0.87 23.84 -6.47
CA SER A 197 -0.19 22.74 -7.14
C SER A 197 0.03 21.60 -6.16
N HIS A 198 -0.10 20.36 -6.64
CA HIS A 198 0.14 19.18 -5.81
C HIS A 198 0.87 18.08 -6.59
N ARG A 199 1.53 17.20 -5.84
CA ARG A 199 2.19 15.98 -6.31
C ARG A 199 1.92 14.87 -5.31
N ILE A 200 1.60 13.69 -5.84
CA ILE A 200 1.45 12.45 -5.07
C ILE A 200 2.36 11.43 -5.75
N GLN A 201 3.21 10.77 -4.98
CA GLN A 201 4.10 9.69 -5.42
C GLN A 201 3.82 8.49 -4.52
N ALA A 202 3.21 7.46 -5.11
CA ALA A 202 2.82 6.28 -4.36
C ALA A 202 4.03 5.37 -4.08
N SER A 203 4.09 4.78 -2.89
CA SER A 203 5.02 3.70 -2.51
C SER A 203 4.63 2.36 -3.12
N SER A 204 3.34 2.21 -3.46
CA SER A 204 2.79 1.02 -4.09
C SER A 204 2.08 1.37 -5.41
N ARG A 205 1.23 0.47 -5.91
CA ARG A 205 0.44 0.71 -7.12
C ARG A 205 -0.60 1.83 -6.93
N PHE A 206 -1.02 2.08 -5.69
CA PHE A 206 -2.01 3.09 -5.31
C PHE A 206 -1.59 3.77 -4.02
N SER A 207 -1.95 5.05 -3.90
CA SER A 207 -1.70 5.81 -2.68
C SER A 207 -2.84 5.63 -1.66
N GLY A 208 -2.53 5.69 -0.37
CA GLY A 208 -3.46 6.01 0.70
C GLY A 208 -3.77 7.51 0.77
N ASP A 209 -2.89 8.34 0.19
CA ASP A 209 -3.03 9.78 0.22
C ASP A 209 -3.99 10.32 -0.85
N ILE A 210 -4.64 11.43 -0.51
CA ILE A 210 -5.39 12.23 -1.45
C ILE A 210 -5.23 13.72 -1.23
N VAL A 211 -5.24 14.47 -2.33
CA VAL A 211 -5.41 15.91 -2.35
C VAL A 211 -6.71 16.23 -3.06
N LEU A 212 -7.62 16.98 -2.42
CA LEU A 212 -8.82 17.52 -3.07
C LEU A 212 -8.87 19.04 -2.93
N VAL A 213 -9.35 19.70 -3.98
CA VAL A 213 -9.61 21.14 -3.95
C VAL A 213 -11.01 21.41 -4.48
N ARG A 214 -11.80 22.14 -3.71
CA ARG A 214 -13.20 22.44 -4.04
C ARG A 214 -13.51 23.89 -3.75
N ARG A 215 -14.29 24.53 -4.63
CA ARG A 215 -14.84 25.86 -4.39
C ARG A 215 -16.27 25.74 -3.89
N SER A 216 -16.57 26.42 -2.80
CA SER A 216 -17.94 26.50 -2.26
C SER A 216 -18.75 27.60 -2.95
N PRO A 217 -20.09 27.60 -2.82
CA PRO A 217 -20.94 28.69 -3.30
C PRO A 217 -20.59 30.06 -2.70
N THR A 218 -20.03 30.12 -1.48
CA THR A 218 -19.56 31.38 -0.87
C THR A 218 -18.41 32.04 -1.67
N GLY A 219 -17.75 31.28 -2.56
CA GLY A 219 -16.51 31.67 -3.20
C GLY A 219 -15.27 31.18 -2.46
N SER A 220 -15.37 30.74 -1.20
CA SER A 220 -14.27 30.14 -0.44
C SER A 220 -13.75 28.86 -1.10
N ILE A 221 -12.45 28.66 -1.04
CA ILE A 221 -11.75 27.48 -1.56
C ILE A 221 -11.38 26.58 -0.40
N PHE A 222 -11.78 25.32 -0.48
CA PHE A 222 -11.45 24.28 0.48
C PHE A 222 -10.40 23.37 -0.11
N VAL A 223 -9.40 23.03 0.71
CA VAL A 223 -8.35 22.08 0.35
C VAL A 223 -8.29 20.99 1.41
N LEU A 224 -8.22 19.74 0.97
CA LEU A 224 -8.02 18.57 1.81
C LEU A 224 -6.73 17.90 1.35
N LEU A 225 -5.77 17.76 2.26
CA LEU A 225 -4.70 16.77 2.15
C LEU A 225 -5.01 15.72 3.22
N ALA A 226 -5.13 14.46 2.84
CA ALA A 226 -5.43 13.39 3.77
C ALA A 226 -4.63 12.15 3.44
N ASP A 227 -4.25 11.45 4.50
CA ASP A 227 -3.47 10.21 4.51
C ASP A 227 -4.24 9.19 5.35
N ALA A 228 -4.51 8.04 4.76
CA ALA A 228 -5.31 6.98 5.37
C ALA A 228 -4.41 5.84 5.85
N THR A 229 -4.67 5.39 7.08
CA THR A 229 -3.89 4.30 7.70
C THR A 229 -3.76 3.03 6.84
N GLY A 230 -2.50 2.64 6.61
CA GLY A 230 -2.11 1.52 5.76
C GLY A 230 -1.66 2.00 4.38
N HIS A 231 -1.42 1.08 3.45
CA HIS A 231 -1.03 1.42 2.08
C HIS A 231 -1.88 0.66 1.05
N GLY A 232 -1.91 1.17 -0.18
CA GLY A 232 -2.63 0.55 -1.30
C GLY A 232 -4.16 0.60 -1.16
N LEU A 233 -4.85 -0.41 -1.69
CA LEU A 233 -6.32 -0.40 -1.83
C LEU A 233 -7.07 -0.26 -0.50
N ALA A 234 -6.58 -0.87 0.59
CA ALA A 234 -7.23 -0.79 1.90
C ALA A 234 -7.26 0.65 2.46
N ALA A 235 -6.17 1.40 2.25
CA ALA A 235 -6.11 2.82 2.59
C ALA A 235 -7.04 3.65 1.70
N THR A 236 -7.07 3.35 0.39
CA THR A 236 -8.00 4.00 -0.56
C THR A 236 -9.48 3.83 -0.18
N ILE A 237 -9.87 2.67 0.36
CA ILE A 237 -11.25 2.43 0.82
C ILE A 237 -11.54 3.26 2.09
N THR A 238 -10.57 3.36 2.99
CA THR A 238 -10.67 4.11 4.26
C THR A 238 -10.95 5.60 4.03
N ILE A 239 -10.41 6.19 2.95
CA ILE A 239 -10.56 7.61 2.66
C ILE A 239 -11.87 7.98 1.93
N MET A 240 -12.61 7.00 1.39
CA MET A 240 -13.80 7.27 0.58
C MET A 240 -14.94 8.02 1.31
N PRO A 241 -15.30 7.67 2.56
CA PRO A 241 -16.32 8.41 3.30
C PRO A 241 -15.92 9.90 3.49
N VAL A 242 -14.65 10.15 3.79
CA VAL A 242 -14.06 11.50 3.93
C VAL A 242 -14.24 12.29 2.64
N ILE A 243 -13.89 11.70 1.50
CA ILE A 243 -14.00 12.37 0.20
C ILE A 243 -15.45 12.71 -0.14
N SER A 244 -16.37 11.76 0.06
CA SER A 244 -17.79 11.93 -0.23
C SER A 244 -18.41 13.04 0.60
N VAL A 245 -18.13 13.04 1.91
CA VAL A 245 -18.58 14.10 2.84
C VAL A 245 -17.96 15.44 2.45
N PHE A 246 -16.65 15.50 2.22
CA PHE A 246 -15.97 16.74 1.84
C PHE A 246 -16.55 17.34 0.55
N ASP A 247 -16.68 16.56 -0.52
CA ASP A 247 -17.21 17.04 -1.80
C ASP A 247 -18.66 17.53 -1.67
N SER A 248 -19.51 16.73 -1.02
CA SER A 248 -20.93 17.06 -0.83
C SER A 248 -21.12 18.32 0.01
N MET A 249 -20.42 18.40 1.15
CA MET A 249 -20.64 19.46 2.12
C MET A 249 -20.05 20.80 1.67
N VAL A 250 -18.93 20.79 0.94
CA VAL A 250 -18.37 22.01 0.32
C VAL A 250 -19.32 22.55 -0.75
N LYS A 251 -19.89 21.69 -1.60
CA LYS A 251 -20.89 22.09 -2.62
C LYS A 251 -22.16 22.67 -2.02
N LYS A 252 -22.54 22.18 -0.83
CA LYS A 252 -23.66 22.73 -0.05
C LYS A 252 -23.34 24.05 0.65
N GLY A 253 -22.07 24.43 0.74
CA GLY A 253 -21.65 25.69 1.38
C GLY A 253 -21.59 25.61 2.90
N HIS A 254 -21.38 24.41 3.45
CA HIS A 254 -21.13 24.25 4.89
C HIS A 254 -19.76 24.83 5.30
N ARG A 255 -19.64 25.17 6.58
CA ARG A 255 -18.42 25.71 7.17
C ARG A 255 -17.44 24.58 7.52
N LEU A 256 -16.14 24.86 7.47
CA LEU A 256 -15.07 23.89 7.75
C LEU A 256 -15.31 23.06 9.01
N THR A 257 -15.68 23.70 10.12
CA THR A 257 -15.93 23.02 11.41
C THR A 257 -17.03 21.96 11.33
N TYR A 258 -18.06 22.19 10.53
CA TYR A 258 -19.18 21.24 10.37
C TYR A 258 -18.80 20.11 9.42
N ILE A 259 -18.05 20.43 8.36
CA ILE A 259 -17.49 19.44 7.43
C ILE A 259 -16.59 18.46 8.18
N LEU A 260 -15.67 18.95 9.02
CA LEU A 260 -14.79 18.13 9.84
C LEU A 260 -15.54 17.19 10.80
N LYS A 261 -16.56 17.70 11.48
CA LYS A 261 -17.39 16.89 12.38
C LYS A 261 -18.11 15.76 11.64
N GLU A 262 -18.70 16.09 10.48
CA GLU A 262 -19.38 15.09 9.65
C GLU A 262 -18.39 14.06 9.10
N MET A 263 -17.20 14.47 8.68
CA MET A 263 -16.14 13.55 8.21
C MET A 263 -15.73 12.59 9.33
N ASN A 264 -15.47 13.11 10.53
CA ASN A 264 -15.10 12.30 11.70
C ASN A 264 -16.21 11.32 12.08
N GLN A 265 -17.45 11.80 12.17
CA GLN A 265 -18.61 10.97 12.50
C GLN A 265 -18.84 9.87 11.46
N ARG A 266 -18.67 10.19 10.17
CA ARG A 266 -18.85 9.21 9.10
C ARG A 266 -17.82 8.10 9.17
N LEU A 267 -16.56 8.40 9.47
CA LEU A 267 -15.53 7.38 9.67
C LEU A 267 -15.84 6.46 10.85
N LEU A 268 -16.26 7.02 12.00
CA LEU A 268 -16.62 6.23 13.19
C LEU A 268 -17.78 5.26 12.94
N VAL A 269 -18.72 5.62 12.07
CA VAL A 269 -19.89 4.80 11.75
C VAL A 269 -19.56 3.74 10.69
N ASP A 270 -18.80 4.12 9.66
CA ASP A 270 -18.60 3.29 8.47
C ASP A 270 -17.40 2.34 8.58
N LEU A 271 -16.42 2.64 9.44
CA LEU A 271 -15.14 1.93 9.52
C LEU A 271 -14.89 1.26 10.88
N PRO A 272 -14.09 0.18 10.91
CA PRO A 272 -13.63 -0.40 12.16
C PRO A 272 -12.69 0.55 12.92
N GLY A 273 -12.64 0.44 14.25
CA GLY A 273 -11.92 1.38 15.13
C GLY A 273 -10.39 1.38 15.02
N ASP A 274 -9.80 0.49 14.21
CA ASP A 274 -8.38 0.48 13.87
C ASP A 274 -8.05 1.25 12.58
N ARG A 275 -9.05 1.89 11.95
CA ARG A 275 -8.90 2.69 10.74
C ARG A 275 -9.22 4.15 11.00
N PHE A 276 -8.26 5.00 10.71
CA PHE A 276 -8.37 6.45 10.82
C PHE A 276 -7.67 7.14 9.66
N VAL A 277 -7.92 8.45 9.54
CA VAL A 277 -7.38 9.30 8.47
C VAL A 277 -6.73 10.53 9.08
N ALA A 278 -5.41 10.63 8.94
CA ALA A 278 -4.69 11.87 9.19
C ALA A 278 -5.08 12.88 8.10
N ALA A 279 -5.40 14.11 8.49
CA ALA A 279 -5.85 15.11 7.52
C ALA A 279 -5.46 16.53 7.91
N LEU A 280 -5.13 17.30 6.87
CA LEU A 280 -4.99 18.74 6.90
C LEU A 280 -6.07 19.34 5.99
N VAL A 281 -6.96 20.13 6.59
CA VAL A 281 -8.08 20.74 5.87
C VAL A 281 -7.99 22.25 6.00
N MET A 282 -8.02 22.93 4.86
CA MET A 282 -7.88 24.37 4.74
C MET A 282 -9.17 24.98 4.19
N GLU A 283 -9.58 26.12 4.73
CA GLU A 283 -10.59 27.00 4.13
C GLU A 283 -9.95 28.36 3.87
N ILE A 284 -9.82 28.72 2.60
CA ILE A 284 -9.38 30.02 2.11
C ILE A 284 -10.64 30.85 1.90
N ASP A 285 -10.86 31.85 2.75
CA ASP A 285 -12.06 32.67 2.79
C ASP A 285 -11.74 34.09 2.29
N PRO A 286 -11.96 34.38 0.98
CA PRO A 286 -11.63 35.67 0.38
C PRO A 286 -12.53 36.80 0.89
N LEU A 287 -13.77 36.48 1.28
CA LEU A 287 -14.73 37.47 1.79
C LEU A 287 -14.30 38.00 3.16
N ASN A 288 -13.91 37.08 4.05
CA ASN A 288 -13.43 37.45 5.38
C ASN A 288 -11.94 37.80 5.44
N ARG A 289 -11.21 37.58 4.33
CA ARG A 289 -9.74 37.68 4.23
C ARG A 289 -9.03 36.85 5.30
N GLU A 290 -9.43 35.57 5.41
CA GLU A 290 -8.88 34.63 6.37
C GLU A 290 -8.42 33.34 5.70
N LEU A 291 -7.34 32.78 6.23
CA LEU A 291 -6.96 31.39 6.03
C LEU A 291 -7.26 30.62 7.32
N LYS A 292 -8.02 29.53 7.20
CA LYS A 292 -8.36 28.64 8.31
C LYS A 292 -7.72 27.29 8.03
N VAL A 293 -6.97 26.74 8.99
CA VAL A 293 -6.28 25.45 8.83
C VAL A 293 -6.60 24.59 10.03
N TRP A 294 -7.12 23.40 9.77
CA TRP A 294 -7.25 22.32 10.75
C TRP A 294 -6.23 21.24 10.39
N ASN A 295 -5.41 20.85 11.35
CA ASN A 295 -4.40 19.81 11.18
C ASN A 295 -4.60 18.74 12.26
N GLY A 296 -5.08 17.57 11.83
CA GLY A 296 -5.28 16.40 12.67
C GLY A 296 -4.45 15.22 12.19
N GLY A 297 -3.30 14.98 12.83
CA GLY A 297 -2.40 13.87 12.52
C GLY A 297 -1.38 14.10 11.40
N MET A 298 -1.45 15.20 10.64
CA MET A 298 -0.46 15.49 9.57
C MET A 298 0.75 16.27 10.11
N PRO A 299 1.90 16.23 9.41
CA PRO A 299 3.03 17.12 9.68
C PRO A 299 2.66 18.61 9.64
N PRO A 300 3.48 19.50 10.25
CA PRO A 300 3.22 20.93 10.24
C PRO A 300 3.19 21.53 8.83
N ALA A 301 2.12 22.25 8.48
CA ALA A 301 2.13 23.07 7.28
C ALA A 301 2.92 24.36 7.51
N LEU A 302 3.78 24.72 6.56
CA LEU A 302 4.76 25.79 6.70
C LEU A 302 4.38 26.96 5.80
N LEU A 303 4.23 28.14 6.41
CA LEU A 303 3.92 29.38 5.70
C LEU A 303 5.18 30.25 5.63
N ARG A 304 5.62 30.57 4.42
CA ARG A 304 6.75 31.47 4.16
C ARG A 304 6.30 32.77 3.49
N SER A 305 7.01 33.86 3.76
CA SER A 305 6.79 35.16 3.13
C SER A 305 7.39 35.24 1.71
N ALA A 306 7.22 36.37 1.04
CA ALA A 306 7.87 36.64 -0.25
C ALA A 306 9.41 36.62 -0.15
N GLU A 307 9.98 36.98 1.01
CA GLU A 307 11.42 36.89 1.31
C GLU A 307 11.88 35.45 1.61
N LYS A 308 11.01 34.47 1.39
CA LYS A 308 11.23 33.04 1.62
C LYS A 308 11.45 32.62 3.08
N ALA A 309 11.28 33.50 4.06
CA ALA A 309 11.39 33.16 5.47
C ALA A 309 10.10 32.50 6.01
N ILE A 310 10.23 31.37 6.71
CA ILE A 310 9.10 30.71 7.39
C ILE A 310 8.71 31.53 8.61
N HIS A 311 7.51 32.12 8.59
CA HIS A 311 7.01 32.97 9.68
C HIS A 311 5.84 32.36 10.44
N HIS A 312 5.20 31.31 9.92
CA HIS A 312 4.13 30.59 10.63
C HIS A 312 4.18 29.08 10.38
N ARG A 313 3.80 28.29 11.39
CA ARG A 313 3.71 26.82 11.32
C ARG A 313 2.37 26.36 11.87
N PHE A 314 1.56 25.72 11.03
CA PHE A 314 0.29 25.11 11.45
C PHE A 314 0.55 23.70 12.00
N LEU A 315 0.87 23.65 13.29
CA LEU A 315 1.16 22.40 14.00
C LEU A 315 -0.06 21.48 14.04
N SER A 316 0.19 20.18 14.10
CA SER A 316 -0.84 19.17 14.37
C SER A 316 -1.35 19.32 15.81
N ARG A 317 -2.54 19.90 15.96
CA ARG A 317 -3.16 20.17 17.28
C ARG A 317 -4.37 19.29 17.56
N HIS A 318 -4.82 18.54 16.56
CA HIS A 318 -6.00 17.69 16.65
C HIS A 318 -5.63 16.22 16.43
N MET A 319 -6.48 15.32 16.92
CA MET A 319 -6.36 13.90 16.59
C MET A 319 -6.83 13.66 15.15
N ALA A 320 -6.32 12.59 14.53
CA ALA A 320 -6.77 12.13 13.23
C ALA A 320 -8.28 11.83 13.22
N LEU A 321 -8.90 11.97 12.05
CA LEU A 321 -10.33 11.73 11.86
C LEU A 321 -10.65 10.24 12.06
N GLY A 322 -11.77 9.95 12.72
CA GLY A 322 -12.23 8.59 12.98
C GLY A 322 -11.75 8.01 14.31
N ILE A 323 -11.07 8.79 15.16
CA ILE A 323 -10.56 8.34 16.47
C ILE A 323 -11.46 8.80 17.62
N LEU A 324 -11.81 10.09 17.67
CA LEU A 324 -12.52 10.68 18.81
C LEU A 324 -14.02 10.77 18.55
N ASP A 325 -14.82 10.37 19.53
CA ASP A 325 -16.27 10.58 19.52
C ASP A 325 -16.64 12.08 19.40
N ALA A 326 -17.87 12.35 18.96
CA ALA A 326 -18.35 13.70 18.64
C ALA A 326 -18.19 14.73 19.77
N ASP A 327 -18.29 14.29 21.03
CA ASP A 327 -18.19 15.16 22.22
C ASP A 327 -16.74 15.55 22.55
N LEU A 328 -15.77 14.73 22.13
CA LEU A 328 -14.33 14.95 22.37
C LEU A 328 -13.61 15.53 21.15
N PHE A 329 -14.24 15.46 19.97
CA PHE A 329 -13.65 15.92 18.73
C PHE A 329 -13.63 17.46 18.63
N ASP A 330 -12.44 18.04 18.79
CA ASP A 330 -12.21 19.47 18.54
C ASP A 330 -12.02 19.75 17.04
N ALA A 331 -13.03 20.37 16.45
CA ALA A 331 -13.07 20.76 15.04
C ALA A 331 -12.65 22.22 14.81
N LEU A 332 -12.12 22.94 15.82
CA LEU A 332 -11.79 24.36 15.71
C LEU A 332 -10.48 24.57 14.93
N PRO A 333 -10.51 25.15 13.71
CA PRO A 333 -9.29 25.41 12.96
C PRO A 333 -8.52 26.59 13.55
N GLU A 334 -7.20 26.57 13.38
CA GLU A 334 -6.36 27.75 13.52
C GLU A 334 -6.67 28.77 12.42
N ARG A 335 -6.53 30.06 12.73
CA ARG A 335 -6.93 31.17 11.85
C ARG A 335 -5.82 32.20 11.76
N VAL A 336 -5.46 32.55 10.54
CA VAL A 336 -4.53 33.64 10.26
C VAL A 336 -5.13 34.59 9.22
N PRO A 337 -4.67 35.85 9.15
CA PRO A 337 -5.00 36.75 8.05
C PRO A 337 -4.65 36.08 6.71
N LEU A 338 -5.49 36.24 5.69
CA LEU A 338 -5.20 35.72 4.36
C LEU A 338 -3.94 36.44 3.80
N PRO A 339 -2.84 35.72 3.52
CA PRO A 339 -1.63 36.33 2.99
C PRO A 339 -1.86 36.96 1.60
N GLN A 340 -1.17 38.07 1.35
CA GLN A 340 -1.19 38.73 0.04
C GLN A 340 -0.21 38.09 -0.95
N ASP A 341 0.90 37.59 -0.42
CA ASP A 341 2.02 36.97 -1.12
C ASP A 341 2.58 35.80 -0.30
N GLY A 342 3.70 35.24 -0.75
CA GLY A 342 4.33 34.09 -0.11
C GLY A 342 3.67 32.77 -0.47
N LYS A 343 4.03 31.71 0.26
CA LYS A 343 3.58 30.34 -0.02
C LYS A 343 3.32 29.51 1.22
N LEU A 344 2.36 28.61 1.11
CA LEU A 344 2.08 27.58 2.10
C LEU A 344 2.40 26.21 1.50
N ILE A 345 3.19 25.41 2.21
CA ILE A 345 3.48 24.02 1.85
C ILE A 345 2.86 23.07 2.89
N CYS A 346 2.19 22.03 2.41
CA CYS A 346 1.64 20.93 3.21
C CYS A 346 2.18 19.62 2.63
N TYR A 347 2.43 18.64 3.49
CA TYR A 347 3.06 17.38 3.10
C TYR A 347 2.63 16.23 4.01
N SER A 348 2.70 14.99 3.51
CA SER A 348 2.59 13.77 4.32
C SER A 348 3.90 13.45 5.02
N ASP A 349 3.84 12.65 6.07
CA ASP A 349 5.00 12.14 6.80
C ASP A 349 5.90 11.29 5.90
N GLY A 350 5.33 10.60 4.91
CA GLY A 350 6.07 9.88 3.88
C GLY A 350 7.16 10.72 3.20
N LEU A 351 7.05 12.05 3.13
CA LEU A 351 8.17 12.90 2.67
C LEU A 351 9.33 12.99 3.68
N THR A 352 9.00 13.27 4.94
CA THR A 352 10.00 13.51 5.99
C THR A 352 10.61 12.24 6.55
N GLU A 353 9.88 11.13 6.47
CA GLU A 353 10.30 9.83 7.00
C GLU A 353 11.11 9.01 6.00
N GLN A 354 11.30 9.47 4.75
CA GLN A 354 12.17 8.79 3.79
C GLN A 354 13.57 8.53 4.37
N GLU A 355 13.94 7.25 4.47
CA GLU A 355 15.21 6.83 5.04
C GLU A 355 16.29 6.69 3.97
N ASN A 356 17.51 7.12 4.30
CA ASN A 356 18.68 6.78 3.49
C ASN A 356 19.22 5.37 3.82
N MET A 357 20.28 4.95 3.12
CA MET A 357 20.95 3.66 3.36
C MET A 357 21.52 3.49 4.79
N GLN A 358 21.58 4.55 5.59
CA GLN A 358 22.04 4.54 6.99
C GLN A 358 20.86 4.52 7.99
N GLY A 359 19.61 4.49 7.53
CA GLY A 359 18.41 4.57 8.36
C GLY A 359 18.13 5.97 8.92
N LEU A 360 18.71 7.02 8.32
CA LEU A 360 18.44 8.40 8.72
C LEU A 360 17.32 8.98 7.86
N SER A 361 16.26 9.46 8.52
CA SER A 361 15.12 10.14 7.88
C SER A 361 15.56 11.43 7.16
N PHE A 362 14.87 11.80 6.09
CA PHE A 362 15.04 13.08 5.39
C PHE A 362 14.89 14.26 6.36
N GLY A 363 13.85 14.19 7.19
CA GLY A 363 13.61 15.05 8.33
C GLY A 363 13.03 16.42 7.97
N GLN A 364 12.21 16.96 8.87
CA GLN A 364 11.62 18.30 8.75
C GLN A 364 12.66 19.43 8.59
N PRO A 365 13.81 19.45 9.30
CA PRO A 365 14.78 20.54 9.16
C PRO A 365 15.31 20.72 7.73
N LYS A 366 15.58 19.63 7.01
CA LYS A 366 16.04 19.70 5.61
C LYS A 366 14.94 20.23 4.69
N LEU A 367 13.68 19.84 4.94
CA LEU A 367 12.55 20.36 4.19
C LEU A 367 12.38 21.87 4.41
N GLU A 368 12.51 22.34 5.65
CA GLU A 368 12.46 23.77 5.97
C GLU A 368 13.58 24.54 5.25
N ASP A 369 14.83 24.06 5.33
CA ASP A 369 15.97 24.67 4.63
C ASP A 369 15.73 24.78 3.11
N LEU A 370 15.25 23.70 2.49
CA LEU A 370 14.93 23.69 1.06
C LEU A 370 13.76 24.63 0.73
N PHE A 371 12.76 24.69 1.60
CA PHE A 371 11.61 25.57 1.43
C PHE A 371 11.99 27.05 1.51
N GLU A 372 13.04 27.42 2.26
CA GLU A 372 13.55 28.79 2.31
C GLU A 372 14.54 29.11 1.17
N GLN A 373 15.34 28.13 0.74
CA GLN A 373 16.42 28.38 -0.23
C GLN A 373 15.99 28.25 -1.69
N LEU A 374 15.15 27.27 -2.01
CA LEU A 374 14.82 26.94 -3.40
C LEU A 374 13.99 28.04 -4.08
N ASP A 375 14.15 28.10 -5.39
CA ASP A 375 13.39 29.01 -6.24
C ASP A 375 11.99 28.48 -6.54
N ASP A 376 11.11 29.46 -6.70
CA ASP A 376 9.66 29.30 -6.77
C ASP A 376 9.18 28.41 -7.91
N GLN A 377 9.86 28.45 -9.06
CA GLN A 377 9.52 27.66 -10.24
C GLN A 377 9.82 26.17 -10.07
N HIS A 378 10.84 25.83 -9.27
CA HIS A 378 11.34 24.47 -9.12
C HIS A 378 11.13 23.91 -7.71
N LEU A 379 10.39 24.62 -6.85
CA LEU A 379 10.27 24.28 -5.43
C LEU A 379 9.78 22.85 -5.18
N VAL A 380 8.64 22.49 -5.77
CA VAL A 380 8.04 21.16 -5.63
C VAL A 380 8.97 20.08 -6.19
N ALA A 381 9.46 20.25 -7.42
CA ALA A 381 10.33 19.29 -8.07
C ALA A 381 11.67 19.13 -7.31
N GLY A 382 12.25 20.24 -6.85
CA GLY A 382 13.50 20.27 -6.11
C GLY A 382 13.43 19.59 -4.75
N ILE A 383 12.31 19.74 -4.03
CA ILE A 383 12.07 19.01 -2.77
C ILE A 383 11.97 17.51 -3.03
N LEU A 384 11.18 17.09 -4.03
CA LEU A 384 11.03 15.68 -4.38
C LEU A 384 12.36 15.05 -4.83
N THR A 385 13.10 15.73 -5.72
CA THR A 385 14.43 15.27 -6.15
C THR A 385 15.43 15.21 -4.99
N ALA A 386 15.34 16.12 -4.02
CA ALA A 386 16.19 16.06 -2.83
C ALA A 386 15.84 14.86 -1.93
N ALA A 387 14.56 14.53 -1.78
CA ALA A 387 14.10 13.36 -1.05
C ALA A 387 14.52 12.05 -1.75
N GLU A 388 14.32 11.94 -3.06
CA GLU A 388 14.78 10.79 -3.88
C GLU A 388 16.29 10.60 -3.78
N LYS A 389 17.06 11.69 -3.87
CA LYS A 389 18.52 11.65 -3.74
C LYS A 389 18.98 11.26 -2.34
N HIS A 390 18.25 11.66 -1.30
CA HIS A 390 18.54 11.27 0.07
C HIS A 390 18.26 9.79 0.31
N ALA A 391 17.13 9.27 -0.22
CA ALA A 391 16.75 7.87 -0.09
C ALA A 391 17.62 6.91 -0.94
N GLU A 392 18.20 7.40 -2.03
CA GLU A 392 18.91 6.60 -3.06
C GLU A 392 18.02 5.51 -3.69
N LYS A 393 16.70 5.73 -3.69
CA LYS A 393 15.67 4.83 -4.23
C LYS A 393 14.71 5.61 -5.13
N ALA A 394 14.18 4.93 -6.16
CA ALA A 394 13.17 5.51 -7.05
C ALA A 394 11.74 5.34 -6.52
N ILE A 395 11.50 4.29 -5.72
CA ILE A 395 10.20 4.01 -5.10
C ILE A 395 10.34 4.41 -3.62
N PRO A 396 9.45 5.26 -3.10
CA PRO A 396 9.52 5.71 -1.72
C PRO A 396 9.06 4.60 -0.76
N ASP A 397 9.53 4.68 0.49
CA ASP A 397 9.17 3.68 1.52
C ASP A 397 7.71 3.81 1.98
N ASP A 398 7.12 5.01 1.85
CA ASP A 398 5.71 5.31 2.09
C ASP A 398 5.22 6.36 1.07
N ASP A 399 3.91 6.60 1.00
CA ASP A 399 3.32 7.55 0.06
C ASP A 399 3.76 8.99 0.34
N ILE A 400 4.23 9.67 -0.70
CA ILE A 400 4.67 11.07 -0.61
C ILE A 400 3.62 11.96 -1.23
N SER A 401 3.01 12.81 -0.42
CA SER A 401 2.14 13.88 -0.88
C SER A 401 2.72 15.25 -0.56
N LEU A 402 2.67 16.13 -1.56
CA LEU A 402 3.10 17.52 -1.44
C LEU A 402 2.04 18.44 -2.06
N LEU A 403 1.64 19.45 -1.31
CA LEU A 403 0.74 20.51 -1.71
C LEU A 403 1.44 21.85 -1.53
N LEU A 404 1.42 22.68 -2.58
CA LEU A 404 1.93 24.04 -2.55
C LEU A 404 0.82 25.01 -2.96
N LEU A 405 0.54 25.97 -2.10
CA LEU A 405 -0.34 27.10 -2.34
C LEU A 405 0.48 28.38 -2.53
N ASP A 406 0.26 29.05 -3.64
CA ASP A 406 0.87 30.32 -4.03
C ASP A 406 -0.15 31.46 -3.86
N PHE A 407 0.06 32.32 -2.86
CA PHE A 407 -0.91 33.35 -2.50
C PHE A 407 -1.00 34.47 -3.54
N GLU A 408 0.08 34.77 -4.27
CA GLU A 408 0.07 35.79 -5.31
C GLU A 408 -0.80 35.34 -6.50
N LYS A 409 -0.62 34.08 -6.93
CA LYS A 409 -1.46 33.47 -7.98
C LYS A 409 -2.89 33.30 -7.52
N LEU A 410 -3.11 32.83 -6.29
CA LEU A 410 -4.44 32.72 -5.69
C LEU A 410 -5.17 34.06 -5.73
N ASN A 411 -4.53 35.12 -5.23
CA ASN A 411 -5.13 36.45 -5.20
C ASN A 411 -5.42 36.97 -6.60
N THR A 412 -4.52 36.78 -7.57
CA THR A 412 -4.76 37.15 -8.97
C THR A 412 -5.99 36.45 -9.55
N SER A 413 -6.11 35.14 -9.34
CA SER A 413 -7.26 34.35 -9.81
C SER A 413 -8.57 34.71 -9.12
N LEU A 414 -8.53 35.05 -7.83
CA LEU A 414 -9.69 35.54 -7.08
C LEU A 414 -10.17 36.90 -7.61
N HIS A 415 -9.26 37.83 -7.89
CA HIS A 415 -9.61 39.14 -8.47
C HIS A 415 -10.19 39.03 -9.89
N TYR A 416 -9.62 38.16 -10.72
CA TYR A 416 -10.15 37.89 -12.07
C TYR A 416 -11.57 37.32 -12.03
N SER A 417 -11.83 36.40 -11.10
CA SER A 417 -13.15 35.76 -10.96
C SER A 417 -14.25 36.74 -10.54
N ILE A 418 -13.93 37.75 -9.71
CA ILE A 418 -14.89 38.77 -9.26
C ILE A 418 -15.21 39.75 -10.39
N SER A 419 -14.24 40.08 -11.25
CA SER A 419 -14.39 41.08 -12.31
C SER A 419 -15.14 40.59 -13.55
N GLN A 420 -15.33 39.28 -13.72
CA GLN A 420 -16.07 38.66 -14.83
C GLN A 420 -17.42 38.01 -14.45
N ALA A 421 -17.89 38.17 -13.22
CA ALA A 421 -19.20 37.62 -12.83
C ALA A 421 -20.31 38.12 -13.80
N PRO A 422 -21.19 37.24 -14.32
CA PRO A 422 -22.20 37.63 -15.31
C PRO A 422 -23.07 38.77 -14.78
N ARG A 423 -23.09 39.89 -15.53
CA ARG A 423 -23.82 41.12 -15.16
C ARG A 423 -25.31 41.11 -15.50
N SER A 424 -25.81 40.04 -16.12
CA SER A 424 -27.24 39.89 -16.42
C SER A 424 -27.58 38.41 -16.65
N ILE A 425 -28.52 37.90 -15.85
CA ILE A 425 -29.05 36.56 -16.00
C ILE A 425 -30.22 36.60 -16.98
N ASN A 426 -30.04 36.01 -18.16
CA ASN A 426 -31.15 35.58 -19.01
C ASN A 426 -31.44 34.10 -18.70
N SER A 427 -31.99 33.80 -17.52
CA SER A 427 -32.41 32.42 -17.22
C SER A 427 -33.76 32.19 -17.88
N THR A 428 -33.80 31.32 -18.88
CA THR A 428 -35.01 30.83 -19.55
C THR A 428 -35.84 29.88 -18.67
N GLN A 429 -35.40 29.61 -17.43
CA GLN A 429 -36.06 28.70 -16.52
C GLN A 429 -37.07 29.47 -15.65
N GLN A 430 -38.35 29.23 -15.90
CA GLN A 430 -39.45 29.82 -15.15
C GLN A 430 -39.52 29.13 -13.77
N VAL A 431 -39.06 29.81 -12.72
CA VAL A 431 -39.13 29.32 -11.35
C VAL A 431 -40.56 29.51 -10.85
N ALA A 432 -41.19 28.42 -10.40
CA ALA A 432 -42.53 28.50 -9.82
C ALA A 432 -42.50 29.30 -8.50
N PRO A 433 -43.56 30.07 -8.17
CA PRO A 433 -43.63 30.78 -6.90
C PRO A 433 -43.51 29.83 -5.71
N PHE A 434 -42.75 30.24 -4.70
CA PHE A 434 -42.59 29.50 -3.45
C PHE A 434 -42.36 30.45 -2.29
N GLN A 435 -42.65 29.96 -1.08
CA GLN A 435 -42.29 30.63 0.17
C GLN A 435 -41.60 29.61 1.08
N TRP A 436 -40.44 29.99 1.60
CA TRP A 436 -39.69 29.18 2.55
C TRP A 436 -39.26 30.06 3.71
N HIS A 437 -39.42 29.55 4.92
CA HIS A 437 -39.16 30.30 6.14
C HIS A 437 -38.59 29.37 7.21
N ILE A 438 -37.57 29.87 7.90
CA ILE A 438 -36.98 29.20 9.05
C ILE A 438 -36.70 30.21 10.15
N LYS A 439 -37.00 29.82 11.39
CA LYS A 439 -36.74 30.60 12.59
C LYS A 439 -36.00 29.73 13.60
N LEU A 440 -34.83 30.19 14.02
CA LEU A 440 -34.02 29.56 15.06
C LEU A 440 -33.99 30.45 16.30
N GLN A 441 -33.92 29.84 17.48
CA GLN A 441 -33.92 30.54 18.76
C GLN A 441 -32.88 29.95 19.73
N GLY A 442 -32.31 30.80 20.58
CA GLY A 442 -31.39 30.43 21.64
C GLY A 442 -30.12 29.73 21.11
N GLN A 443 -29.70 28.66 21.76
CA GLN A 443 -28.45 27.96 21.45
C GLN A 443 -28.41 27.35 20.03
N GLN A 444 -29.55 27.16 19.36
CA GLN A 444 -29.58 26.68 17.97
C GLN A 444 -28.92 27.67 16.99
N LEU A 445 -28.85 28.96 17.35
CA LEU A 445 -28.15 30.00 16.58
C LEU A 445 -26.62 29.78 16.51
N ILE A 446 -26.08 28.95 17.41
CA ILE A 446 -24.67 28.55 17.42
C ILE A 446 -24.38 27.60 16.25
N ASN A 447 -25.36 26.77 15.86
CA ASN A 447 -25.22 25.78 14.79
C ASN A 447 -25.58 26.41 13.42
N ARG A 448 -24.61 27.13 12.85
CA ARG A 448 -24.79 28.07 11.73
C ARG A 448 -24.90 27.39 10.35
N ALA A 449 -25.97 26.62 10.12
CA ALA A 449 -26.27 26.04 8.81
C ALA A 449 -27.32 26.82 7.99
N LEU A 450 -27.84 27.95 8.49
CA LEU A 450 -28.96 28.68 7.85
C LEU A 450 -28.72 29.04 6.38
N PRO A 451 -27.59 29.66 5.97
CA PRO A 451 -27.34 29.88 4.54
C PRO A 451 -27.22 28.58 3.77
N ALA A 452 -26.57 27.54 4.30
CA ALA A 452 -26.45 26.26 3.62
C ALA A 452 -27.82 25.59 3.36
N MET A 453 -28.78 25.75 4.30
CA MET A 453 -30.16 25.28 4.11
C MET A 453 -30.85 25.95 2.93
N THR A 454 -30.56 27.23 2.65
CA THR A 454 -31.08 27.89 1.43
C THR A 454 -30.56 27.22 0.17
N ASN A 455 -29.28 26.88 0.13
CA ASN A 455 -28.68 26.20 -1.01
C ASN A 455 -29.26 24.79 -1.18
N ASP A 456 -29.37 24.01 -0.10
CA ASP A 456 -30.01 22.68 -0.12
C ASP A 456 -31.46 22.75 -0.62
N PHE A 457 -32.23 23.72 -0.13
CA PHE A 457 -33.62 23.93 -0.53
C PHE A 457 -33.73 24.28 -2.02
N LEU A 458 -32.96 25.26 -2.50
CA LEU A 458 -33.01 25.69 -3.90
C LEU A 458 -32.50 24.60 -4.86
N GLN A 459 -31.47 23.84 -4.48
CA GLN A 459 -31.01 22.67 -5.24
C GLN A 459 -32.10 21.59 -5.33
N THR A 460 -32.83 21.35 -4.24
CA THR A 460 -33.95 20.39 -4.22
C THR A 460 -35.08 20.82 -5.16
N LEU A 461 -35.29 22.12 -5.33
CA LEU A 461 -36.25 22.68 -6.31
C LEU A 461 -35.73 22.66 -7.75
N GLY A 462 -34.49 22.22 -8.00
CA GLY A 462 -33.88 22.23 -9.33
C GLY A 462 -33.59 23.63 -9.86
N ILE A 463 -33.43 24.61 -8.97
CA ILE A 463 -33.07 25.98 -9.32
C ILE A 463 -31.61 26.01 -9.80
N ASN A 464 -31.31 26.84 -10.79
CA ASN A 464 -29.98 26.89 -11.38
C ASN A 464 -28.92 27.28 -10.32
N GLN A 465 -27.68 26.85 -10.57
CA GLN A 465 -26.58 27.04 -9.61
C GLN A 465 -26.23 28.52 -9.40
N GLU A 466 -26.43 29.36 -10.42
CA GLU A 466 -26.10 30.79 -10.36
C GLU A 466 -27.05 31.57 -9.45
N LEU A 467 -28.38 31.43 -9.62
CA LEU A 467 -29.36 32.06 -8.71
C LEU A 467 -29.21 31.50 -7.30
N THR A 468 -28.97 30.20 -7.19
CA THR A 468 -28.72 29.56 -5.90
C THR A 468 -27.50 30.17 -5.20
N GLN A 469 -26.42 30.42 -5.93
CA GLN A 469 -25.23 31.07 -5.39
C GLN A 469 -25.49 32.52 -4.97
N GLN A 470 -26.28 33.27 -5.73
CA GLN A 470 -26.68 34.64 -5.39
C GLN A 470 -27.52 34.67 -4.11
N VAL A 471 -28.60 33.89 -4.05
CA VAL A 471 -29.46 33.78 -2.86
C VAL A 471 -28.65 33.35 -1.65
N PHE A 472 -27.80 32.33 -1.79
CA PHE A 472 -26.93 31.86 -0.72
C PHE A 472 -25.99 32.97 -0.23
N THR A 473 -25.35 33.72 -1.14
CA THR A 473 -24.42 34.80 -0.79
C THR A 473 -25.14 35.90 -0.01
N LEU A 474 -26.32 36.28 -0.47
CA LEU A 474 -27.17 37.28 0.17
C LEU A 474 -27.63 36.82 1.55
N ALA A 475 -28.16 35.60 1.64
CA ALA A 475 -28.54 34.98 2.91
C ALA A 475 -27.36 34.91 3.88
N HIS A 476 -26.17 34.52 3.41
CA HIS A 476 -24.96 34.48 4.22
C HIS A 476 -24.57 35.85 4.77
N GLN A 477 -24.55 36.88 3.91
CA GLN A 477 -24.19 38.24 4.33
C GLN A 477 -25.20 38.82 5.33
N LEU A 478 -26.51 38.69 5.05
CA LEU A 478 -27.56 39.21 5.92
C LEU A 478 -27.60 38.49 7.27
N THR A 479 -27.54 37.15 7.28
CA THR A 479 -27.55 36.37 8.53
C THR A 479 -26.28 36.59 9.36
N SER A 480 -25.11 36.65 8.73
CA SER A 480 -23.83 36.95 9.40
C SER A 480 -23.87 38.32 10.06
N ARG A 481 -24.47 39.30 9.39
CA ARG A 481 -24.60 40.67 9.89
C ARG A 481 -25.57 40.77 11.06
N ALA A 482 -26.80 40.28 10.90
CA ALA A 482 -27.80 40.28 11.96
C ALA A 482 -27.27 39.57 13.22
N LEU A 483 -26.54 38.47 13.05
CA LEU A 483 -25.92 37.77 14.17
C LEU A 483 -24.78 38.58 14.81
N HIS A 484 -23.84 39.11 14.04
CA HIS A 484 -22.69 39.81 14.61
C HIS A 484 -23.06 41.18 15.19
N GLU A 485 -23.78 42.01 14.45
CA GLU A 485 -24.06 43.41 14.82
C GLU A 485 -25.24 43.51 15.79
N ASN A 486 -26.34 42.80 15.54
CA ASN A 486 -27.55 42.91 16.35
C ASN A 486 -27.54 41.97 17.56
N LEU A 487 -27.29 40.67 17.34
CA LEU A 487 -27.40 39.68 18.42
C LEU A 487 -26.16 39.65 19.33
N LEU A 488 -24.96 39.60 18.75
CA LEU A 488 -23.71 39.52 19.52
C LEU A 488 -23.12 40.88 19.90
N GLN A 489 -23.63 41.98 19.34
CA GLN A 489 -23.13 43.35 19.56
C GLN A 489 -21.62 43.47 19.30
N LEU A 490 -21.14 42.79 18.27
CA LEU A 490 -19.78 42.80 17.77
C LEU A 490 -19.75 43.43 16.36
N PRO A 491 -19.67 44.78 16.26
CA PRO A 491 -19.59 45.48 14.99
C PRO A 491 -18.48 44.91 14.09
N ALA A 492 -18.78 44.72 12.80
CA ALA A 492 -17.83 44.15 11.85
C ALA A 492 -16.51 44.95 11.76
N ALA A 493 -16.58 46.27 12.00
CA ALA A 493 -15.41 47.16 12.01
C ALA A 493 -14.37 46.80 13.09
N ILE A 494 -14.78 46.20 14.21
CA ILE A 494 -13.85 45.80 15.29
C ILE A 494 -12.89 44.74 14.79
N LYS A 495 -13.39 43.76 14.04
CA LYS A 495 -12.57 42.69 13.45
C LYS A 495 -11.46 43.28 12.58
N TYR A 496 -11.82 44.13 11.62
CA TYR A 496 -10.85 44.74 10.70
C TYR A 496 -9.87 45.67 11.40
N ARG A 497 -10.31 46.41 12.42
CA ARG A 497 -9.44 47.29 13.21
C ARG A 497 -8.43 46.48 14.03
N LEU A 498 -8.87 45.41 14.69
CA LEU A 498 -8.00 44.52 15.45
C LEU A 498 -7.01 43.81 14.52
N LEU A 499 -7.48 43.35 13.35
CA LEU A 499 -6.63 42.74 12.34
C LEU A 499 -5.54 43.70 11.84
N ALA A 500 -5.92 44.94 11.50
CA ALA A 500 -4.98 45.95 11.00
C ALA A 500 -3.96 46.41 12.05
N GLY A 501 -4.33 46.43 13.33
CA GLY A 501 -3.46 46.92 14.42
C GLY A 501 -2.63 45.84 15.10
N GLN A 502 -3.14 44.60 15.20
CA GLN A 502 -2.54 43.52 16.01
C GLN A 502 -2.35 42.21 15.23
N GLY A 503 -2.62 42.21 13.91
CA GLY A 503 -2.45 41.03 13.06
C GLY A 503 -3.21 39.80 13.58
N GLU A 504 -2.48 38.70 13.75
CA GLU A 504 -3.02 37.43 14.21
C GLU A 504 -3.57 37.49 15.64
N GLU A 505 -2.90 38.18 16.57
CA GLU A 505 -3.36 38.30 17.95
C GLU A 505 -4.70 39.04 18.04
N GLY A 506 -4.86 40.08 17.22
CA GLY A 506 -6.13 40.82 17.09
C GLY A 506 -7.27 39.93 16.60
N LEU A 507 -6.98 39.04 15.65
CA LEU A 507 -7.94 38.07 15.13
C LEU A 507 -8.34 37.05 16.21
N ARG A 508 -7.37 36.49 16.93
CA ARG A 508 -7.62 35.55 18.05
C ARG A 508 -8.46 36.21 19.14
N HIS A 509 -8.15 37.47 19.49
CA HIS A 509 -8.92 38.24 20.47
C HIS A 509 -10.38 38.47 20.02
N TYR A 510 -10.60 38.80 18.74
CA TYR A 510 -11.95 38.94 18.20
C TYR A 510 -12.76 37.64 18.31
N TYR A 511 -12.18 36.51 17.92
CA TYR A 511 -12.88 35.23 17.95
C TYR A 511 -13.16 34.72 19.37
N ARG A 512 -12.28 35.01 20.34
CA ARG A 512 -12.54 34.74 21.75
C ARG A 512 -13.73 35.55 22.28
N LYS A 513 -13.77 36.86 22.04
CA LYS A 513 -14.93 37.68 22.40
C LYS A 513 -16.22 37.21 21.73
N ARG A 514 -16.12 36.78 20.48
CA ARG A 514 -17.26 36.20 19.75
C ARG A 514 -17.77 34.91 20.38
N GLN A 515 -16.87 34.04 20.83
CA GLN A 515 -17.22 32.81 21.51
C GLN A 515 -17.91 33.11 22.85
N GLU A 516 -17.33 34.00 23.66
CA GLU A 516 -17.92 34.47 24.92
C GLU A 516 -19.32 35.08 24.72
N ALA A 517 -19.51 35.87 23.66
CA ALA A 517 -20.81 36.45 23.32
C ALA A 517 -21.84 35.40 22.89
N LEU A 518 -21.41 34.32 22.23
CA LEU A 518 -22.29 33.21 21.84
C LEU A 518 -22.71 32.38 23.05
N GLU A 519 -21.80 32.16 24.00
CA GLU A 519 -22.08 31.42 25.24
C GLU A 519 -23.04 32.18 26.15
N ASN A 520 -22.98 33.52 26.13
CA ASN A 520 -23.86 34.40 26.89
C ASN A 520 -25.09 34.90 26.09
N LEU A 521 -25.40 34.27 24.95
CA LEU A 521 -26.53 34.67 24.12
C LEU A 521 -27.85 34.47 24.88
N ASN A 522 -28.74 35.46 24.82
CA ASN A 522 -30.05 35.36 25.46
C ASN A 522 -30.83 34.16 24.86
N PRO A 523 -31.39 33.26 25.69
CA PRO A 523 -32.23 32.15 25.21
C PRO A 523 -33.41 32.60 24.33
N ASP A 524 -33.90 33.82 24.51
CA ASP A 524 -35.00 34.41 23.72
C ASP A 524 -34.52 35.05 22.40
N SER A 525 -33.21 35.15 22.18
CA SER A 525 -32.68 35.65 20.91
C SER A 525 -33.09 34.74 19.76
N PHE A 526 -33.63 35.32 18.68
CA PHE A 526 -33.98 34.60 17.47
C PHE A 526 -33.35 35.21 16.23
N LEU A 527 -33.20 34.37 15.22
CA LEU A 527 -32.87 34.76 13.87
C LEU A 527 -33.78 34.01 12.90
N GLU A 528 -34.37 34.76 12.00
CA GLU A 528 -35.36 34.30 11.05
C GLU A 528 -34.84 34.59 9.65
N LEU A 529 -34.90 33.60 8.76
CA LEU A 529 -34.50 33.71 7.37
C LEU A 529 -35.66 33.23 6.49
N SER A 530 -36.07 34.07 5.55
CA SER A 530 -37.15 33.76 4.61
C SER A 530 -36.72 33.97 3.17
N LEU A 531 -37.23 33.12 2.27
CA LEU A 531 -37.10 33.21 0.83
C LEU A 531 -38.51 33.27 0.23
N ASP A 532 -38.81 34.35 -0.47
CA ASP A 532 -40.07 34.53 -1.18
C ASP A 532 -39.78 34.66 -2.68
N CYS A 533 -40.36 33.77 -3.47
CA CYS A 533 -40.28 33.80 -4.92
C CYS A 533 -41.68 34.02 -5.49
N TRP A 534 -41.83 35.03 -6.35
CA TRP A 534 -43.08 35.32 -7.05
C TRP A 534 -42.83 35.84 -8.45
N THR A 535 -43.83 35.73 -9.31
CA THR A 535 -43.82 36.35 -10.64
C THR A 535 -44.67 37.61 -10.61
N ASP A 536 -44.09 38.73 -11.01
CA ASP A 536 -44.83 39.99 -11.13
C ASP A 536 -45.86 39.87 -12.26
N PRO A 537 -47.17 40.03 -11.96
CA PRO A 537 -48.23 39.90 -12.97
C PRO A 537 -48.18 40.99 -14.04
N THR A 538 -47.47 42.11 -13.81
CA THR A 538 -47.37 43.23 -14.75
C THR A 538 -46.16 43.14 -15.68
N THR A 539 -45.02 42.69 -15.16
CA THR A 539 -43.76 42.61 -15.92
C THR A 539 -43.41 41.19 -16.37
N ALA A 540 -44.13 40.17 -15.88
CA ALA A 540 -43.82 38.74 -16.05
C ALA A 540 -42.43 38.33 -15.55
N ASN A 541 -41.73 39.21 -14.81
CA ASN A 541 -40.44 38.91 -14.23
C ASN A 541 -40.61 38.10 -12.95
N THR A 542 -39.72 37.12 -12.74
CA THR A 542 -39.63 36.41 -11.48
C THR A 542 -38.72 37.16 -10.54
N HIS A 543 -39.17 37.35 -9.30
CA HIS A 543 -38.43 38.02 -8.23
C HIS A 543 -38.16 37.02 -7.12
N VAL A 544 -36.95 37.09 -6.56
CA VAL A 544 -36.59 36.38 -5.34
C VAL A 544 -36.21 37.40 -4.29
N GLU A 545 -36.89 37.37 -3.16
CA GLU A 545 -36.60 38.19 -1.98
C GLU A 545 -36.02 37.31 -0.88
N VAL A 546 -34.87 37.73 -0.36
CA VAL A 546 -34.25 37.17 0.84
C VAL A 546 -34.51 38.13 1.98
N SER A 547 -35.13 37.66 3.06
CA SER A 547 -35.32 38.47 4.26
C SER A 547 -34.71 37.83 5.50
N VAL A 548 -34.09 38.66 6.33
CA VAL A 548 -33.54 38.26 7.63
C VAL A 548 -34.14 39.14 8.72
N ARG A 549 -34.65 38.51 9.78
CA ARG A 549 -35.20 39.19 10.94
C ARG A 549 -34.58 38.71 12.24
N ASP A 550 -34.33 39.62 13.18
CA ASP A 550 -33.80 39.32 14.51
C ASP A 550 -34.48 40.16 15.60
N ASN A 551 -34.19 39.86 16.87
CA ASN A 551 -34.62 40.64 18.03
C ASN A 551 -33.43 41.16 18.87
N GLY A 552 -32.30 41.44 18.23
CA GLY A 552 -31.09 41.92 18.87
C GLY A 552 -31.15 43.41 19.26
N SER A 553 -30.07 44.14 19.02
CA SER A 553 -29.97 45.58 19.32
C SER A 553 -30.50 46.50 18.20
N GLY A 554 -30.68 45.98 16.99
CA GLY A 554 -31.12 46.77 15.81
C GLY A 554 -30.07 47.76 15.32
N GLN A 555 -28.82 47.66 15.79
CA GLN A 555 -27.75 48.63 15.50
C GLN A 555 -27.01 48.38 14.18
N ALA A 556 -27.41 47.39 13.38
CA ALA A 556 -26.79 47.12 12.09
C ALA A 556 -26.89 48.34 11.17
N GLU A 557 -25.77 49.01 10.90
CA GLU A 557 -25.72 50.27 10.15
C GLU A 557 -25.90 50.02 8.65
N LEU A 558 -27.08 50.30 8.08
CA LEU A 558 -27.50 49.74 6.78
C LEU A 558 -27.02 50.47 5.53
N ASP A 559 -25.74 50.80 5.47
CA ASP A 559 -25.14 51.14 4.17
C ASP A 559 -24.83 49.85 3.38
N VAL A 560 -25.90 49.13 3.04
CA VAL A 560 -25.88 47.81 2.41
C VAL A 560 -25.47 47.93 0.93
N LYS A 561 -25.92 48.97 0.22
CA LYS A 561 -25.55 49.19 -1.19
C LYS A 561 -24.06 49.48 -1.38
N THR A 562 -23.42 50.19 -0.46
CA THR A 562 -22.01 50.60 -0.60
C THR A 562 -21.04 49.50 -0.13
N ARG A 563 -21.49 48.55 0.71
CA ARG A 563 -20.66 47.46 1.27
C ARG A 563 -20.90 46.07 0.68
N LEU A 564 -22.09 45.73 0.17
CA LEU A 564 -22.30 44.37 -0.38
C LEU A 564 -21.53 44.15 -1.70
N GLN A 565 -21.25 45.21 -2.48
CA GLN A 565 -20.63 45.10 -3.81
C GLN A 565 -21.35 44.08 -4.73
N LEU A 566 -22.67 43.93 -4.57
CA LEU A 566 -23.48 42.99 -5.34
C LEU A 566 -24.27 43.75 -6.40
N ASP A 567 -23.69 43.91 -7.59
CA ASP A 567 -24.29 44.64 -8.72
C ASP A 567 -25.65 44.07 -9.16
N TRP A 568 -25.93 42.80 -8.86
CA TRP A 568 -27.18 42.10 -9.18
C TRP A 568 -28.30 42.27 -8.14
N CYS A 569 -28.02 42.85 -6.97
CA CYS A 569 -29.04 43.09 -5.95
C CYS A 569 -29.78 44.41 -6.24
N LYS A 570 -31.01 44.33 -6.74
CA LYS A 570 -31.76 45.49 -7.26
C LYS A 570 -32.29 46.42 -6.17
N GLN A 571 -32.77 45.85 -5.07
CA GLN A 571 -33.44 46.59 -4.00
C GLN A 571 -33.08 45.99 -2.64
N VAL A 572 -32.74 46.86 -1.69
CA VAL A 572 -32.56 46.49 -0.28
C VAL A 572 -33.42 47.42 0.55
N GLU A 573 -34.26 46.85 1.40
CA GLU A 573 -35.12 47.56 2.33
C GLU A 573 -34.76 47.21 3.75
N VAL A 574 -34.82 48.22 4.62
CA VAL A 574 -34.62 48.06 6.04
C VAL A 574 -35.88 48.47 6.76
N LEU A 575 -36.39 47.54 7.54
CA LEU A 575 -37.60 47.69 8.33
C LEU A 575 -37.24 47.53 9.82
N GLU A 576 -38.18 47.93 10.67
CA GLU A 576 -38.10 47.73 12.12
C GLU A 576 -36.77 48.20 12.73
N ALA A 577 -36.32 49.41 12.36
CA ALA A 577 -35.08 50.01 12.87
C ALA A 577 -33.84 49.09 12.75
N GLY A 578 -33.74 48.27 11.69
CA GLY A 578 -32.58 47.41 11.44
C GLY A 578 -32.73 45.97 11.93
N HIS A 579 -33.87 45.62 12.54
CA HIS A 579 -34.20 44.25 12.93
C HIS A 579 -34.73 43.40 11.78
N TRP A 580 -35.17 44.01 10.68
CA TRP A 580 -35.68 43.28 9.53
C TRP A 580 -35.10 43.86 8.24
N VAL A 581 -34.32 43.04 7.52
CA VAL A 581 -33.68 43.43 6.26
C VAL A 581 -34.23 42.56 5.15
N LYS A 582 -34.67 43.18 4.07
CA LYS A 582 -35.14 42.51 2.85
C LYS A 582 -34.25 42.90 1.68
N ALA A 583 -33.90 41.95 0.84
CA ALA A 583 -33.12 42.20 -0.36
C ALA A 583 -33.67 41.38 -1.55
N ARG A 584 -33.80 42.03 -2.70
CA ARG A 584 -34.44 41.49 -3.91
C ARG A 584 -33.45 41.36 -5.06
N ILE A 585 -33.52 40.20 -5.72
CA ILE A 585 -32.76 39.81 -6.92
C ILE A 585 -33.61 40.05 -8.18
#